data_AF-A0A7S3A9S4-F1
#
_entry.id   AF-A0A7S3A9S4-F1
#
_cell.length_a   1.000
_cell.length_b   1.000
_cell.length_c   1.000
_cell.angle_alpha   90.00
_cell.angle_beta   90.00
_cell.angle_gamma   90.00
#
_symmetry.space_group_name_H-M   'P 1'
#
loop_
_entity.id
_entity.type
_entity.pdbx_description
1 polymer ?
#
loop_
_entity_poly.entity_id
_entity_poly.type
_entity_poly.pdbx_seq_one_letter_code
_entity_poly.pdbx_strand_id
1 'polypeptide(L)'
;MRVDWSDKILGFDCGGQQWVSEVSILGFGKASEEDSNLSSRSRFVQVAFPCGSKEKPSTSDLDFIDDVKKIIEEEKIPAPAPIEQRWTSASSSYLSPVWSSDMESVFSWVGIIMYLPPAGEEGDEERERITEAFQGYQQQLETNLWERYGAFEHWAKIEATSPLLQQKKERIQRRIPMEMYESTKKLLDPQHILSNDAIDTILSN
;
A
#
# COMPACT_ATOMS: atom_id res chain seq x y z
N MET A 1 18.48 -10.51 24.63
CA MET A 1 18.12 -11.02 23.28
C MET A 1 17.12 -12.14 23.47
N ARG A 2 15.91 -12.04 22.91
CA ARG A 2 14.90 -13.11 22.97
C ARG A 2 15.17 -14.08 21.82
N VAL A 3 15.23 -15.38 22.11
CA VAL A 3 15.44 -16.45 21.12
C VAL A 3 14.36 -17.49 21.34
N ASP A 4 13.53 -17.74 20.33
CA ASP A 4 12.41 -18.69 20.37
C ASP A 4 12.04 -19.09 18.93
N TRP A 5 11.05 -19.97 18.77
CA TRP A 5 10.51 -20.37 17.47
C TRP A 5 9.84 -19.18 16.76
N SER A 6 9.80 -19.22 15.42
CA SER A 6 9.37 -18.07 14.61
C SER A 6 7.96 -17.59 14.95
N ASP A 7 7.02 -18.51 15.16
CA ASP A 7 5.64 -18.22 15.56
C ASP A 7 5.54 -17.52 16.93
N LYS A 8 6.51 -17.77 17.82
CA LYS A 8 6.59 -17.17 19.16
C LYS A 8 7.39 -15.87 19.23
N ILE A 9 8.18 -15.57 18.20
CA ILE A 9 8.95 -14.33 18.07
C ILE A 9 8.21 -13.30 17.22
N LEU A 10 7.53 -13.73 16.15
CA LEU A 10 6.84 -12.85 15.21
C LEU A 10 5.48 -12.37 15.73
N GLY A 11 4.90 -13.04 16.73
CA GLY A 11 3.70 -12.56 17.42
C GLY A 11 4.03 -11.36 18.31
N PHE A 12 3.68 -10.15 17.86
CA PHE A 12 3.68 -8.96 18.71
C PHE A 12 2.25 -8.45 18.91
N ASP A 13 1.94 -8.11 20.15
CA ASP A 13 0.70 -7.45 20.53
C ASP A 13 1.08 -5.99 20.81
N CYS A 14 0.70 -5.07 19.92
CA CYS A 14 0.86 -3.64 20.17
C CYS A 14 -0.09 -3.31 21.35
N GLY A 15 0.46 -3.16 22.56
CA GLY A 15 -0.23 -3.07 23.86
C GLY A 15 -1.23 -1.92 24.07
N GLY A 16 -1.68 -1.28 22.99
CA GLY A 16 -3.00 -0.66 22.85
C GLY A 16 -3.43 -0.93 21.42
N GLN A 17 -4.68 -1.32 21.16
CA GLN A 17 -5.17 -1.72 19.83
C GLN A 17 -4.78 -0.71 18.72
N GLN A 18 -3.61 -0.90 18.15
CA GLN A 18 -3.21 -0.47 16.83
C GLN A 18 -3.49 -1.69 15.97
N TRP A 19 -4.66 -1.69 15.34
CA TRP A 19 -4.94 -2.64 14.27
C TRP A 19 -4.05 -2.27 13.09
N VAL A 20 -2.80 -2.73 13.10
CA VAL A 20 -1.96 -2.78 11.91
C VAL A 20 -2.56 -3.88 11.03
N SER A 21 -3.54 -3.51 10.21
CA SER A 21 -4.16 -4.44 9.27
C SER A 21 -3.17 -4.73 8.13
N GLU A 22 -2.35 -5.76 8.35
CA GLU A 22 -1.73 -6.57 7.29
C GLU A 22 -2.72 -7.60 6.71
N VAL A 23 -4.00 -7.52 7.09
CA VAL A 23 -5.10 -8.21 6.41
C VAL A 23 -5.83 -7.21 5.54
N SER A 24 -5.92 -7.52 4.25
CA SER A 24 -6.78 -6.83 3.28
C SER A 24 -8.24 -6.96 3.72
N ILE A 25 -8.81 -5.90 4.31
CA ILE A 25 -10.27 -5.77 4.35
C ILE A 25 -10.65 -5.11 3.03
N LEU A 26 -11.01 -5.93 2.04
CA LEU A 26 -11.87 -5.47 0.95
C LEU A 26 -13.20 -5.10 1.61
N GLY A 27 -13.58 -3.81 1.53
CA GLY A 27 -14.81 -3.32 2.12
C GLY A 27 -16.02 -4.06 1.58
N PHE A 28 -16.58 -4.97 2.38
CA PHE A 28 -17.90 -5.53 2.15
C PHE A 28 -18.92 -4.66 2.89
N GLY A 29 -19.82 -4.04 2.13
CA GLY A 29 -21.06 -3.47 2.64
C GLY A 29 -20.94 -2.09 3.28
N LYS A 30 -22.06 -1.36 3.29
CA LYS A 30 -22.21 -0.09 4.02
C LYS A 30 -21.69 -0.30 5.45
N ALA A 31 -20.64 0.43 5.80
CA ALA A 31 -20.12 0.45 7.16
C ALA A 31 -21.29 0.68 8.13
N SER A 32 -21.50 -0.27 9.03
CA SER A 32 -22.23 0.01 10.26
C SER A 32 -21.42 1.08 11.03
N GLU A 33 -22.08 1.93 11.82
CA GLU A 33 -21.38 2.97 12.61
C GLU A 33 -20.25 2.39 13.48
N GLU A 34 -20.32 1.11 13.85
CA GLU A 34 -19.30 0.41 14.64
C GLU A 34 -18.06 -0.01 13.82
N ASP A 35 -18.20 -0.34 12.53
CA ASP A 35 -17.10 -0.76 11.64
C ASP A 35 -16.27 0.42 11.09
N SER A 36 -16.79 1.65 11.22
CA SER A 36 -16.11 2.90 10.82
C SER A 36 -14.85 3.22 11.66
N ASN A 37 -14.66 2.49 12.77
CA ASN A 37 -13.59 2.73 13.75
C ASN A 37 -12.25 2.03 13.48
N LEU A 38 -12.08 1.29 12.37
CA LEU A 38 -10.78 0.65 12.06
C LEU A 38 -9.89 1.49 11.13
N SER A 39 -10.49 2.18 10.15
CA SER A 39 -9.83 3.24 9.36
C SER A 39 -9.46 4.46 10.21
N SER A 40 -9.88 4.49 11.49
CA SER A 40 -9.92 5.73 12.25
C SER A 40 -8.65 6.07 13.03
N ARG A 41 -7.66 5.17 13.12
CA ARG A 41 -6.49 5.35 14.00
C ARG A 41 -5.17 5.63 13.29
N SER A 42 -5.07 5.38 11.98
CA SER A 42 -3.88 5.71 11.19
C SER A 42 -4.19 5.78 9.69
N ARG A 43 -3.44 6.59 8.95
CA ARG A 43 -3.36 6.55 7.47
C ARG A 43 -2.11 5.80 7.06
N PHE A 44 -2.18 5.06 5.96
CA PHE A 44 -1.09 4.20 5.53
C PHE A 44 -1.04 4.07 4.01
N VAL A 45 0.14 4.27 3.45
CA VAL A 45 0.45 3.99 2.04
C VAL A 45 1.62 3.03 2.01
N GLN A 46 1.57 2.05 1.12
CA GLN A 46 2.66 1.10 0.95
C GLN A 46 2.85 0.74 -0.51
N VAL A 47 4.11 0.70 -0.92
CA VAL A 47 4.52 0.32 -2.27
C VAL A 47 5.63 -0.71 -2.24
N ALA A 48 5.66 -1.57 -3.25
CA ALA A 48 6.76 -2.48 -3.54
C ALA A 48 7.49 -2.06 -4.83
N PHE A 49 8.81 -2.14 -4.85
CA PHE A 49 9.61 -1.88 -6.05
C PHE A 49 10.84 -2.80 -6.10
N PRO A 50 11.34 -3.15 -7.30
CA PRO A 50 12.51 -4.02 -7.44
C PRO A 50 13.79 -3.32 -6.96
N CYS A 51 14.65 -4.07 -6.27
CA CYS A 51 15.97 -3.60 -5.80
C CYS A 51 17.14 -4.50 -6.24
N GLY A 52 17.01 -5.10 -7.42
CA GLY A 52 18.01 -5.99 -8.00
C GLY A 52 17.86 -7.41 -7.44
N SER A 53 18.98 -8.11 -7.27
CA SER A 53 19.01 -9.45 -6.66
C SER A 53 19.93 -9.47 -5.45
N LYS A 54 19.92 -10.57 -4.69
CA LYS A 54 20.85 -10.73 -3.55
C LYS A 54 22.32 -10.66 -3.96
N GLU A 55 22.66 -11.17 -5.14
CA GLU A 55 24.03 -11.15 -5.66
C GLU A 55 24.40 -9.82 -6.32
N LYS A 56 23.41 -9.11 -6.87
CA LYS A 56 23.59 -7.84 -7.57
C LYS A 56 22.52 -6.83 -7.12
N PRO A 57 22.64 -6.28 -5.90
CA PRO A 57 21.71 -5.26 -5.42
C PRO A 57 21.84 -3.98 -6.23
N SER A 58 20.73 -3.30 -6.47
CA SER A 58 20.70 -2.04 -7.25
C SER A 58 20.75 -0.77 -6.40
N THR A 59 20.77 -0.90 -5.06
CA THR A 59 20.69 0.19 -4.06
C THR A 59 19.46 1.10 -4.15
N SER A 60 18.49 0.75 -5.00
CA SER A 60 17.27 1.54 -5.20
C SER A 60 16.41 1.62 -3.95
N ASP A 61 16.57 0.68 -3.02
CA ASP A 61 15.94 0.68 -1.71
C ASP A 61 16.44 1.82 -0.81
N LEU A 62 17.73 2.11 -0.84
CA LEU A 62 18.32 3.27 -0.15
C LEU A 62 17.98 4.57 -0.88
N ASP A 63 18.13 4.59 -2.20
CA ASP A 63 17.85 5.79 -3.02
C ASP A 63 16.39 6.24 -2.87
N PHE A 64 15.45 5.29 -2.85
CA PHE A 64 14.04 5.57 -2.65
C PHE A 64 13.79 6.26 -1.31
N ILE A 65 14.39 5.76 -0.22
CA ILE A 65 14.22 6.35 1.11
C ILE A 65 14.84 7.74 1.19
N ASP A 66 16.00 7.95 0.58
CA ASP A 66 16.62 9.28 0.55
C ASP A 66 15.78 10.27 -0.23
N ASP A 67 15.15 9.86 -1.33
CA ASP A 67 14.25 10.74 -2.08
C ASP A 67 12.90 10.97 -1.39
N VAL A 68 12.39 9.98 -0.63
CA VAL A 68 11.26 10.19 0.28
C VAL A 68 11.60 11.26 1.33
N LYS A 69 12.78 11.17 1.96
CA LYS A 69 13.22 12.18 2.96
C LYS A 69 13.33 13.57 2.35
N LYS A 70 13.89 13.69 1.14
CA LYS A 70 13.96 14.98 0.43
C LYS A 70 12.59 15.59 0.21
N ILE A 71 11.62 14.79 -0.26
CA ILE A 71 10.23 15.26 -0.42
C ILE A 71 9.65 15.73 0.92
N ILE A 72 9.84 14.97 2.00
CA ILE A 72 9.38 15.36 3.34
C ILE A 72 9.98 16.71 3.77
N GLU A 73 11.29 16.91 3.56
CA GLU A 73 12.00 18.14 3.91
C GLU A 73 11.59 19.34 3.05
N GLU A 74 11.52 19.17 1.73
CA GLU A 74 11.19 20.21 0.75
C GLU A 74 9.75 20.71 0.90
N GLU A 75 8.81 19.76 1.04
CA GLU A 75 7.38 20.05 1.19
C GLU A 75 7.00 20.36 2.65
N LYS A 76 7.96 20.29 3.58
CA LYS A 76 7.78 20.52 5.03
C LYS A 76 6.66 19.67 5.62
N ILE A 77 6.60 18.40 5.21
CA ILE A 77 5.54 17.49 5.59
C ILE A 77 5.82 16.99 7.01
N PRO A 78 4.89 17.16 7.95
CA PRO A 78 5.04 16.56 9.27
C PRO A 78 4.94 15.03 9.14
N ALA A 79 6.07 14.34 9.31
CA ALA A 79 6.15 12.88 9.31
C ALA A 79 6.57 12.34 10.71
N PRO A 80 5.73 12.50 11.75
CA PRO A 80 6.07 12.07 13.11
C PRO A 80 6.03 10.55 13.31
N ALA A 81 5.48 9.83 12.34
CA ALA A 81 5.23 8.39 12.40
C ALA A 81 6.28 7.61 11.57
N PRO A 82 6.48 6.32 11.88
CA PRO A 82 7.56 5.55 11.29
C PRO A 82 7.36 5.33 9.79
N ILE A 83 8.48 5.33 9.07
CA ILE A 83 8.59 4.76 7.72
C ILE A 83 9.12 3.34 7.90
N GLU A 84 8.32 2.36 7.50
CA GLU A 84 8.67 0.94 7.58
C GLU A 84 9.24 0.47 6.25
N GLN A 85 10.40 -0.17 6.28
CA GLN A 85 10.99 -0.79 5.09
C GLN A 85 11.21 -2.28 5.31
N ARG A 86 10.79 -3.09 4.35
CA ARG A 86 10.89 -4.56 4.38
C ARG A 86 11.30 -5.08 3.01
N TRP A 87 11.84 -6.29 2.96
CA TRP A 87 12.24 -6.92 1.69
C TRP A 87 11.58 -8.27 1.54
N THR A 88 11.22 -8.63 0.31
CA THR A 88 10.69 -9.94 -0.05
C THR A 88 11.33 -10.47 -1.32
N SER A 89 11.27 -11.79 -1.51
CA SER A 89 11.55 -12.42 -2.80
C SER A 89 10.42 -12.14 -3.81
N ALA A 90 10.76 -12.25 -5.09
CA ALA A 90 9.80 -12.22 -6.19
C ALA A 90 8.66 -13.24 -6.03
N SER A 91 7.55 -12.94 -6.68
CA SER A 91 6.40 -13.82 -6.86
C SER A 91 6.21 -14.18 -8.33
N SER A 92 5.72 -15.40 -8.61
CA SER A 92 5.35 -15.82 -9.96
C SER A 92 3.92 -15.41 -10.35
N SER A 93 3.13 -14.87 -9.42
CA SER A 93 1.74 -14.47 -9.68
C SER A 93 1.66 -13.09 -10.31
N TYR A 94 1.04 -12.96 -11.49
CA TYR A 94 0.90 -11.68 -12.21
C TYR A 94 0.14 -10.60 -11.43
N LEU A 95 -0.74 -10.98 -10.51
CA LEU A 95 -1.44 -10.02 -9.65
C LEU A 95 -0.61 -9.62 -8.43
N SER A 96 0.56 -10.22 -8.21
CA SER A 96 1.42 -9.82 -7.09
C SER A 96 2.10 -8.48 -7.38
N PRO A 97 2.12 -7.53 -6.43
CA PRO A 97 2.94 -6.32 -6.53
C PRO A 97 4.43 -6.58 -6.77
N VAL A 98 4.91 -7.77 -6.37
CA VAL A 98 6.30 -8.23 -6.50
C VAL A 98 6.44 -9.32 -7.56
N TRP A 99 5.57 -9.30 -8.57
CA TRP A 99 5.72 -10.19 -9.71
C TRP A 99 7.04 -9.94 -10.44
N SER A 100 7.74 -11.03 -10.80
CA SER A 100 8.92 -11.00 -11.66
C SER A 100 9.03 -12.27 -12.48
N SER A 101 9.61 -12.18 -13.67
CA SER A 101 10.07 -13.35 -14.43
C SER A 101 11.42 -13.88 -13.92
N ASP A 102 12.18 -13.06 -13.20
CA ASP A 102 13.42 -13.43 -12.52
C ASP A 102 13.15 -13.66 -11.03
N MET A 103 13.23 -14.92 -10.60
CA MET A 103 12.91 -15.32 -9.23
C MET A 103 14.01 -14.97 -8.22
N GLU A 104 15.21 -14.60 -8.68
CA GLU A 104 16.28 -14.09 -7.81
C GLU A 104 16.11 -12.60 -7.49
N SER A 105 15.15 -11.93 -8.15
CA SER A 105 14.80 -10.55 -7.87
C SER A 105 14.30 -10.37 -6.43
N VAL A 106 14.78 -9.31 -5.80
CA VAL A 106 14.36 -8.85 -4.47
C VAL A 106 13.58 -7.56 -4.63
N PHE A 107 12.56 -7.39 -3.80
CA PHE A 107 11.70 -6.22 -3.78
C PHE A 107 11.75 -5.57 -2.41
N SER A 108 11.82 -4.25 -2.38
CA SER A 108 11.68 -3.43 -1.18
C SER A 108 10.23 -2.94 -1.07
N TRP A 109 9.63 -3.14 0.09
CA TRP A 109 8.37 -2.59 0.52
C TRP A 109 8.63 -1.38 1.39
N VAL A 110 8.07 -0.23 1.04
CA VAL A 110 8.12 0.97 1.88
C VAL A 110 6.69 1.34 2.25
N GLY A 111 6.40 1.31 3.56
CA GLY A 111 5.14 1.74 4.14
C GLY A 111 5.34 3.02 4.94
N ILE A 112 4.50 4.03 4.69
CA ILE A 112 4.51 5.26 5.51
C ILE A 112 3.20 5.33 6.28
N ILE A 113 3.33 5.47 7.59
CA ILE A 113 2.22 5.54 8.54
C ILE A 113 2.06 7.00 8.96
N MET A 114 0.81 7.46 9.14
CA MET A 114 0.50 8.65 9.93
C MET A 114 -0.52 8.29 11.00
N TYR A 115 -0.22 8.57 12.26
CA TYR A 115 -1.16 8.31 13.35
C TYR A 115 -2.29 9.34 13.33
N LEU A 116 -3.51 8.86 13.57
CA LEU A 116 -4.68 9.70 13.76
C LEU A 116 -4.96 9.77 15.27
N PRO A 117 -5.29 10.97 15.82
CA PRO A 117 -5.72 11.08 17.20
C PRO A 117 -7.07 10.34 17.40
N PRO A 118 -7.47 10.09 18.66
CA PRO A 118 -8.79 9.56 18.97
C PRO A 118 -9.91 10.40 18.34
N ALA A 119 -10.97 9.76 17.87
CA ALA A 119 -12.14 10.46 17.34
C ALA A 119 -12.93 11.20 18.45
N GLY A 120 -13.66 12.25 18.08
CA GLY A 120 -14.39 13.15 18.99
C GLY A 120 -14.30 14.61 18.54
N GLU A 121 -15.04 15.52 19.18
CA GLU A 121 -15.19 16.93 18.71
C GLU A 121 -13.87 17.64 18.37
N GLU A 122 -12.83 17.54 19.22
CA GLU A 122 -11.50 18.12 18.93
C GLU A 122 -10.61 17.21 18.06
N GLY A 123 -10.90 15.91 18.03
CA GLY A 123 -10.12 14.91 17.31
C GLY A 123 -10.48 14.84 15.82
N ASP A 124 -11.72 15.09 15.46
CA ASP A 124 -12.21 14.92 14.09
C ASP A 124 -11.67 15.99 13.14
N GLU A 125 -11.61 17.26 13.57
CA GLU A 125 -10.98 18.34 12.80
C GLU A 125 -9.49 18.05 12.56
N GLU A 126 -8.78 17.58 13.58
CA GLU A 126 -7.35 17.23 13.46
C GLU A 126 -7.15 16.00 12.57
N ARG A 127 -8.06 15.02 12.59
CA ARG A 127 -8.04 13.84 11.73
C ARG A 127 -8.27 14.20 10.27
N GLU A 128 -9.15 15.14 9.99
CA GLU A 128 -9.36 15.69 8.65
C GLU A 128 -8.08 16.38 8.16
N ARG A 129 -7.51 17.29 8.97
CA ARG A 129 -6.25 17.99 8.64
C ARG A 129 -5.09 17.03 8.37
N ILE A 130 -4.93 15.98 9.18
CA ILE A 130 -3.90 14.95 8.97
C ILE A 130 -4.19 14.14 7.70
N THR A 131 -5.46 13.83 7.42
CA THR A 131 -5.86 13.09 6.22
C THR A 131 -5.54 13.89 4.95
N GLU A 132 -5.87 15.19 4.92
CA GLU A 132 -5.54 16.06 3.79
C GLU A 132 -4.02 16.18 3.58
N ALA A 133 -3.26 16.38 4.66
CA ALA A 133 -1.80 16.43 4.59
C ALA A 133 -1.22 15.10 4.07
N PHE A 134 -1.77 13.97 4.51
CA PHE A 134 -1.37 12.64 4.04
C PHE A 134 -1.70 12.42 2.56
N GLN A 135 -2.85 12.88 2.08
CA GLN A 135 -3.23 12.80 0.67
C GLN A 135 -2.28 13.61 -0.21
N GLY A 136 -1.93 14.84 0.20
CA GLY A 136 -0.94 15.66 -0.49
C GLY A 136 0.42 14.97 -0.55
N TYR A 137 0.86 14.40 0.57
CA TYR A 137 2.10 13.63 0.62
C TYR A 137 2.09 12.40 -0.31
N GLN A 138 1.02 11.59 -0.28
CA GLN A 138 0.85 10.44 -1.17
C GLN A 138 0.89 10.86 -2.64
N GLN A 139 0.25 11.98 -2.99
CA GLN A 139 0.26 12.51 -4.34
C GLN A 139 1.67 12.87 -4.81
N GLN A 140 2.51 13.44 -3.95
CA GLN A 140 3.91 13.74 -4.26
C GLN A 140 4.72 12.47 -4.54
N LEU A 141 4.51 11.41 -3.73
CA LEU A 141 5.18 10.13 -3.97
C LEU A 141 4.72 9.48 -5.27
N GLU A 142 3.41 9.48 -5.51
CA GLU A 142 2.79 8.90 -6.70
C GLU A 142 3.29 9.58 -7.98
N THR A 143 3.39 10.91 -7.96
CA THR A 143 3.79 11.71 -9.12
C THR A 143 5.30 11.64 -9.37
N ASN A 144 6.12 11.73 -8.32
CA ASN A 144 7.56 11.94 -8.47
C ASN A 144 8.39 10.65 -8.38
N LEU A 145 7.94 9.65 -7.63
CA LEU A 145 8.76 8.47 -7.30
C LEU A 145 8.24 7.18 -7.95
N TRP A 146 6.93 6.92 -7.92
CA TRP A 146 6.44 5.56 -8.16
C TRP A 146 6.76 5.03 -9.56
N GLU A 147 6.57 5.83 -10.61
CA GLU A 147 6.92 5.39 -11.97
C GLU A 147 8.44 5.20 -12.12
N ARG A 148 9.25 6.12 -11.57
CA ARG A 148 10.71 6.12 -11.68
C ARG A 148 11.35 4.86 -11.08
N TYR A 149 10.81 4.36 -9.97
CA TYR A 149 11.30 3.14 -9.32
C TYR A 149 10.57 1.88 -9.79
N GLY A 150 9.57 1.99 -10.66
CA GLY A 150 8.71 0.85 -10.95
C GLY A 150 8.00 0.36 -9.68
N ALA A 151 7.49 1.28 -8.85
CA ALA A 151 6.73 0.96 -7.66
C ALA A 151 5.30 0.52 -7.96
N PHE A 152 4.80 -0.46 -7.21
CA PHE A 152 3.45 -0.97 -7.27
C PHE A 152 2.79 -0.83 -5.89
N GLU A 153 1.60 -0.26 -5.85
CA GLU A 153 0.87 -0.02 -4.61
C GLU A 153 0.34 -1.32 -4.02
N HIS A 154 0.43 -1.48 -2.69
CA HIS A 154 -0.09 -2.64 -2.01
C HIS A 154 -1.62 -2.73 -2.16
N TRP A 155 -2.16 -3.86 -2.61
CA TRP A 155 -3.60 -4.03 -2.88
C TRP A 155 -4.51 -3.60 -1.74
N ALA A 156 -4.15 -3.91 -0.49
CA ALA A 156 -4.92 -3.51 0.68
C ALA A 156 -5.03 -1.99 0.90
N LYS A 157 -4.24 -1.19 0.18
CA LYS A 157 -4.09 0.26 0.38
C LYS A 157 -4.46 1.07 -0.86
N ILE A 158 -4.89 0.41 -1.94
CA ILE A 158 -5.35 1.09 -3.15
C ILE A 158 -6.73 1.70 -2.88
N GLU A 159 -6.82 3.01 -3.01
CA GLU A 159 -8.08 3.76 -2.95
C GLU A 159 -8.60 4.08 -4.36
N ALA A 160 -9.89 3.80 -4.59
CA ALA A 160 -10.58 4.08 -5.84
C ALA A 160 -11.04 5.54 -5.99
N THR A 161 -10.80 6.39 -4.99
CA THR A 161 -11.26 7.79 -4.93
C THR A 161 -10.11 8.81 -5.08
N SER A 162 -8.99 8.41 -5.69
CA SER A 162 -7.82 9.28 -5.88
C SER A 162 -8.05 10.36 -6.96
N PRO A 163 -7.59 11.60 -6.77
CA PRO A 163 -7.51 12.61 -7.85
C PRO A 163 -6.68 12.15 -9.06
N LEU A 164 -5.78 11.18 -8.86
CA LEU A 164 -4.92 10.59 -9.88
C LEU A 164 -5.44 9.23 -10.38
N LEU A 165 -6.73 8.93 -10.20
CA LEU A 165 -7.32 7.61 -10.50
C LEU A 165 -6.97 7.10 -11.90
N GLN A 166 -7.04 7.93 -12.94
CA GLN A 166 -6.73 7.51 -14.30
C GLN A 166 -5.26 7.07 -14.47
N GLN A 167 -4.32 7.86 -13.92
CA GLN A 167 -2.89 7.52 -13.94
C GLN A 167 -2.61 6.24 -13.13
N LYS A 168 -3.30 6.09 -11.99
CA LYS A 168 -3.24 4.88 -11.16
C LYS A 168 -3.74 3.65 -11.92
N LYS A 169 -4.89 3.74 -12.59
CA LYS A 169 -5.44 2.68 -13.45
C LYS A 169 -4.42 2.28 -14.51
N GLU A 170 -3.92 3.24 -15.28
CA GLU A 170 -2.94 2.99 -16.33
C GLU A 170 -1.67 2.32 -15.80
N ARG A 171 -1.12 2.79 -14.67
CA ARG A 171 0.08 2.21 -14.07
C ARG A 171 -0.14 0.76 -13.61
N ILE A 172 -1.25 0.48 -12.95
CA ILE A 172 -1.58 -0.85 -12.45
C ILE A 172 -1.84 -1.81 -13.61
N GLN A 173 -2.71 -1.41 -14.54
CA GLN A 173 -3.12 -2.24 -15.68
C GLN A 173 -1.95 -2.54 -16.62
N ARG A 174 -0.98 -1.61 -16.77
CA ARG A 174 0.25 -1.86 -17.56
C ARG A 174 1.07 -3.06 -17.08
N ARG A 175 0.94 -3.47 -15.80
CA ARG A 175 1.68 -4.63 -15.25
C ARG A 175 0.90 -5.93 -15.29
N ILE A 176 -0.41 -5.85 -15.45
CA ILE A 176 -1.29 -7.01 -15.40
C ILE A 176 -1.64 -7.39 -16.83
N PRO A 177 -1.54 -8.68 -17.21
CA PRO A 177 -2.06 -9.14 -18.49
C PRO A 177 -3.59 -9.08 -18.49
N MET A 178 -4.15 -7.91 -18.81
CA MET A 178 -5.57 -7.59 -18.63
C MET A 178 -6.51 -8.54 -19.41
N GLU A 179 -6.13 -8.95 -20.63
CA GLU A 179 -6.92 -9.92 -21.40
C GLU A 179 -7.03 -11.27 -20.68
N MET A 180 -5.94 -11.75 -20.08
CA MET A 180 -5.93 -12.97 -19.28
C MET A 180 -6.74 -12.79 -17.98
N TYR A 181 -6.61 -11.64 -17.33
CA TYR A 181 -7.39 -11.32 -16.13
C TYR A 181 -8.90 -11.32 -16.42
N GLU A 182 -9.35 -10.61 -17.47
CA GLU A 182 -10.76 -10.51 -17.82
C GLU A 182 -11.37 -11.85 -18.24
N SER A 183 -10.66 -12.62 -19.06
CA SER A 183 -11.11 -13.96 -19.49
C SER A 183 -11.20 -14.92 -18.30
N THR A 184 -10.22 -14.88 -17.39
CA THR A 184 -10.22 -15.70 -16.16
C THR A 184 -11.35 -15.28 -15.22
N LYS A 185 -11.58 -13.96 -15.04
CA LYS A 185 -12.67 -13.43 -14.22
C LYS A 185 -14.03 -13.90 -14.74
N LYS A 186 -14.27 -13.81 -16.06
CA LYS A 186 -15.51 -14.29 -16.70
C LYS A 186 -15.71 -15.80 -16.55
N LEU A 187 -14.62 -16.58 -16.56
CA LEU A 187 -14.68 -18.02 -16.39
C LEU A 187 -14.98 -18.43 -14.94
N LEU A 188 -14.31 -17.81 -13.97
CA LEU A 188 -14.37 -18.20 -12.55
C LEU A 188 -15.53 -17.56 -11.79
N ASP A 189 -15.94 -16.36 -12.18
CA ASP A 189 -17.04 -15.62 -11.56
C ASP A 189 -17.97 -15.01 -12.62
N PRO A 190 -18.68 -15.87 -13.40
CA PRO A 190 -19.56 -15.42 -14.49
C PRO A 190 -20.74 -14.57 -14.01
N GLN A 191 -21.08 -14.65 -12.72
CA GLN A 191 -22.16 -13.89 -12.09
C GLN A 191 -21.67 -12.64 -11.36
N HIS A 192 -20.35 -12.40 -11.35
CA HIS A 192 -19.73 -11.23 -10.72
C HIS A 192 -20.04 -11.11 -9.21
N ILE A 193 -20.13 -12.25 -8.51
CA ILE A 193 -20.49 -12.32 -7.09
C ILE A 193 -19.26 -12.02 -6.20
N LEU A 194 -18.06 -12.33 -6.67
CA LEU A 194 -16.81 -12.23 -5.91
C LEU A 194 -16.02 -10.94 -6.18
N SER A 195 -16.67 -9.94 -6.77
CA SER A 195 -16.07 -8.64 -7.08
C SER A 195 -16.50 -7.54 -6.11
N ASN A 196 -15.83 -6.39 -6.20
CA ASN A 196 -16.22 -5.17 -5.49
C ASN A 196 -15.90 -3.94 -6.34
N ASP A 197 -16.59 -2.84 -6.03
CA ASP A 197 -16.49 -1.59 -6.77
C ASP A 197 -15.06 -1.05 -6.86
N ALA A 198 -14.23 -1.23 -5.82
CA ALA A 198 -12.86 -0.73 -5.81
C ALA A 198 -11.98 -1.47 -6.83
N ILE A 199 -12.02 -2.80 -6.83
CA ILE A 199 -11.29 -3.64 -7.79
C ILE A 199 -11.84 -3.44 -9.20
N ASP A 200 -13.17 -3.38 -9.37
CA ASP A 200 -13.76 -3.11 -10.67
C ASP A 200 -13.36 -1.72 -11.19
N THR A 201 -13.36 -0.69 -10.36
CA THR A 201 -12.94 0.65 -10.79
C THR A 201 -11.49 0.66 -11.28
N ILE A 202 -10.60 -0.06 -10.59
CA ILE A 202 -9.17 -0.09 -10.91
C ILE A 202 -8.85 -1.01 -12.10
N LEU A 203 -9.51 -2.17 -12.21
CA LEU A 203 -9.19 -3.22 -13.18
C LEU A 203 -10.22 -3.37 -14.30
N SER A 204 -11.21 -2.49 -14.40
CA SER A 204 -12.06 -2.39 -15.60
C SER A 204 -11.42 -1.48 -16.65
N ASN A 205 -11.62 -1.86 -17.92
CA ASN A 205 -11.44 -0.98 -19.07
C ASN A 205 -12.53 0.11 -19.09
#